data_AF-A0A946CSW5-F1
#
_entry.id   AF-A0A946CSW5-F1
#
_cell.length_a   1.000
_cell.length_b   1.000
_cell.length_c   1.000
_cell.angle_alpha   90.00
_cell.angle_beta   90.00
_cell.angle_gamma   90.00
#
_symmetry.space_group_name_H-M   'P 1'
#
loop_
_entity.id
_entity.type
_entity.pdbx_description
1 polymer ?
#
loop_
_entity_poly.entity_id
_entity_poly.type
_entity_poly.pdbx_seq_one_letter_code
_entity_poly.pdbx_strand_id
1 'polypeptide(L)'
;MNDTSSDATLDPDADVTPDEIAERMRKVAAFVGTQPEYYADNFKRIGAEAGFVRTFNVWAGVLGPVWFGARGLWNWGLTFLIIETFAFVEIIRGLFGDLSSSAWERIAQIEGTLALRKKQLAAAIEQSSEKVEVYRRTVDSLEGAIGGIRMEAKQLDESGIYIAVVGFAVLLAVKAAQAVYANTALERQFSEWLSDPTVASGMNANNIALG
;
A
#
# COMPACT_ATOMS: atom_id res chain seq x y z
N MET A 1 20.23 -27.81 -53.41
CA MET A 1 20.91 -26.75 -52.64
C MET A 1 19.99 -26.35 -51.51
N ASN A 2 20.41 -26.57 -50.27
CA ASN A 2 19.64 -26.25 -49.07
C ASN A 2 20.26 -24.98 -48.47
N ASP A 3 19.58 -23.84 -48.57
CA ASP A 3 20.02 -22.59 -47.95
C ASP A 3 19.63 -22.62 -46.47
N THR A 4 20.55 -23.09 -45.64
CA THR A 4 20.55 -22.79 -44.21
C THR A 4 21.17 -21.41 -44.01
N SER A 5 20.37 -20.37 -44.20
CA SER A 5 20.64 -19.06 -43.59
C SER A 5 20.48 -19.21 -42.08
N SER A 6 21.59 -19.52 -41.43
CA SER A 6 21.79 -19.43 -40.00
C SER A 6 21.38 -18.04 -39.53
N ASP A 7 20.22 -17.95 -38.87
CA ASP A 7 19.85 -16.83 -38.03
C ASP A 7 20.86 -16.78 -36.87
N ALA A 8 22.00 -16.14 -37.14
CA ALA A 8 23.02 -15.88 -36.15
C ALA A 8 22.41 -14.92 -35.14
N THR A 9 21.96 -15.50 -34.02
CA THR A 9 21.67 -14.76 -32.79
C THR A 9 22.84 -13.81 -32.56
N LEU A 10 22.62 -12.51 -32.77
CA LEU A 10 23.56 -11.44 -32.45
C LEU A 10 23.86 -11.56 -30.95
N ASP A 11 24.98 -12.20 -30.62
CA ASP A 11 25.48 -12.23 -29.26
C ASP A 11 25.97 -10.81 -28.94
N PRO A 12 25.31 -10.07 -28.03
CA PRO A 12 25.70 -8.71 -27.69
C PRO A 12 27.09 -8.64 -27.04
N ASP A 13 27.72 -9.79 -26.71
CA ASP A 13 29.06 -9.87 -26.15
C ASP A 13 30.14 -10.28 -27.15
N ALA A 14 29.82 -10.47 -28.44
CA ALA A 14 30.78 -10.96 -29.44
C ALA A 14 32.02 -10.07 -29.62
N ASP A 15 31.98 -8.81 -29.16
CA ASP A 15 33.05 -7.80 -29.25
C ASP A 15 33.53 -7.29 -27.88
N VAL A 16 33.09 -7.90 -26.76
CA VAL A 16 33.48 -7.47 -25.40
C VAL A 16 34.59 -8.37 -24.87
N THR A 17 35.70 -7.79 -24.43
CA THR A 17 36.82 -8.57 -23.90
C THR A 17 36.49 -9.18 -22.53
N PRO A 18 37.04 -10.37 -22.19
CA PRO A 18 36.87 -10.94 -20.85
C PRO A 18 37.28 -10.00 -19.71
N ASP A 19 38.27 -9.13 -19.95
CA ASP A 19 38.75 -8.15 -18.99
C ASP A 19 37.72 -7.04 -18.72
N GLU A 20 37.01 -6.56 -19.74
CA GLU A 20 35.93 -5.56 -19.59
C GLU A 20 34.73 -6.12 -18.83
N ILE A 21 34.38 -7.39 -19.07
CA ILE A 21 33.32 -8.09 -18.32
C ILE A 21 33.72 -8.20 -16.84
N ALA A 22 34.96 -8.58 -16.57
CA ALA A 22 35.48 -8.68 -15.21
C ALA A 22 35.51 -7.32 -14.50
N GLU A 23 35.89 -6.25 -15.20
CA GLU A 23 35.90 -4.89 -14.65
C GLU A 23 34.47 -4.41 -14.32
N ARG A 24 33.51 -4.60 -15.23
CA ARG A 24 32.10 -4.25 -14.99
C ARG A 24 31.56 -5.00 -13.78
N MET A 25 31.85 -6.29 -13.66
CA MET A 25 31.43 -7.10 -12.51
C MET A 25 32.00 -6.58 -11.19
N ARG A 26 33.28 -6.16 -11.15
CA ARG A 26 33.87 -5.52 -9.96
C ARG A 26 33.16 -4.23 -9.60
N LYS A 27 32.81 -3.39 -10.58
CA LYS A 27 32.07 -2.13 -10.35
C LYS A 27 30.67 -2.39 -9.80
N VAL A 28 29.94 -3.36 -10.36
CA VAL A 28 28.63 -3.78 -9.85
C VAL A 28 28.75 -4.31 -8.42
N ALA A 29 29.76 -5.14 -8.14
CA ALA A 29 29.98 -5.66 -6.80
C ALA A 29 30.31 -4.56 -5.78
N ALA A 30 31.13 -3.59 -6.15
CA ALA A 30 31.44 -2.43 -5.31
C ALA A 30 30.20 -1.55 -5.03
N PHE A 31 29.32 -1.40 -6.02
CA PHE A 31 28.13 -0.57 -5.90
C PHE A 31 27.01 -1.24 -5.08
N VAL A 32 26.66 -2.48 -5.42
CA VAL A 32 25.48 -3.18 -4.85
C VAL A 32 25.80 -3.81 -3.48
N GLY A 33 27.03 -4.27 -3.29
CA GLY A 33 27.52 -5.01 -2.13
C GLY A 33 26.98 -6.44 -2.00
N THR A 34 25.68 -6.65 -2.22
CA THR A 34 24.99 -7.95 -2.02
C THR A 34 24.40 -8.51 -3.32
N GLN A 35 24.62 -9.80 -3.57
CA GLN A 35 24.15 -10.52 -4.77
C GLN A 35 24.59 -9.87 -6.11
N PRO A 36 25.89 -9.61 -6.32
CA PRO A 36 26.37 -8.86 -7.47
C PRO A 36 26.04 -9.51 -8.81
N GLU A 37 26.04 -10.85 -8.90
CA GLU A 37 25.71 -11.60 -10.13
C GLU A 37 24.29 -11.30 -10.61
N TYR A 38 23.32 -11.38 -9.69
CA TYR A 38 21.92 -11.05 -9.98
C TYR A 38 21.77 -9.63 -10.55
N TYR A 39 22.43 -8.64 -9.95
CA TYR A 39 22.33 -7.26 -10.43
C TYR A 39 23.13 -7.04 -11.73
N ALA A 40 24.27 -7.71 -11.92
CA ALA A 40 25.05 -7.60 -13.15
C ALA A 40 24.24 -8.05 -14.37
N ASP A 41 23.53 -9.17 -14.24
CA ASP A 41 22.65 -9.72 -15.27
C ASP A 41 21.44 -8.81 -15.54
N ASN A 42 20.78 -8.34 -14.47
CA ASN A 42 19.64 -7.45 -14.61
C ASN A 42 20.05 -6.11 -15.23
N PHE A 43 21.17 -5.51 -14.81
CA PHE A 43 21.67 -4.25 -15.37
C PHE A 43 22.06 -4.41 -16.83
N LYS A 44 22.64 -5.55 -17.21
CA LYS A 44 22.95 -5.84 -18.61
C LYS A 44 21.67 -5.91 -19.45
N ARG A 45 20.65 -6.63 -18.96
CA ARG A 45 19.35 -6.71 -19.64
C ARG A 45 18.66 -5.35 -19.76
N ILE A 46 18.64 -4.58 -18.67
CA ILE A 46 18.03 -3.24 -18.64
C ILE A 46 18.76 -2.28 -19.58
N GLY A 47 20.10 -2.28 -19.59
CA GLY A 47 20.89 -1.39 -20.44
C GLY A 47 20.92 -1.78 -21.92
N ALA A 48 20.62 -3.04 -22.26
CA ALA A 48 20.59 -3.51 -23.65
C ALA A 48 19.28 -3.16 -24.39
N GLU A 49 18.21 -2.81 -23.67
CA GLU A 49 16.92 -2.46 -24.25
C GLU A 49 16.66 -0.96 -24.13
N ALA A 50 16.18 -0.32 -25.20
CA ALA A 50 15.76 1.10 -25.16
C ALA A 50 14.43 1.31 -24.41
N GLY A 51 13.77 0.22 -23.98
CA GLY A 51 12.43 0.22 -23.39
C GLY A 51 12.39 -0.31 -21.95
N PHE A 52 11.17 -0.54 -21.45
CA PHE A 52 10.98 -1.08 -20.11
C PHE A 52 11.20 -2.59 -20.06
N VAL A 53 12.26 -3.03 -19.37
CA VAL A 53 12.53 -4.45 -19.11
C VAL A 53 11.76 -4.91 -17.87
N ARG A 54 10.93 -5.96 -18.04
CA ARG A 54 10.27 -6.60 -16.90
C ARG A 54 11.31 -7.33 -16.05
N THR A 55 11.66 -6.73 -14.93
CA THR A 55 12.46 -7.32 -13.86
C THR A 55 11.62 -7.47 -12.60
N PHE A 56 12.05 -8.32 -11.66
CA PHE A 56 11.30 -8.56 -10.44
C PHE A 56 12.22 -8.77 -9.24
N ASN A 57 12.14 -7.87 -8.26
CA ASN A 57 12.93 -7.89 -7.04
C ASN A 57 12.03 -8.11 -5.82
N VAL A 58 12.02 -9.35 -5.32
CA VAL A 58 11.21 -9.74 -4.15
C VAL A 58 11.54 -8.89 -2.93
N TRP A 59 12.83 -8.63 -2.69
CA TRP A 59 13.29 -7.89 -1.52
C TRP A 59 12.83 -6.44 -1.54
N ALA A 60 12.83 -5.81 -2.72
CA ALA A 60 12.31 -4.47 -2.87
C ALA A 60 10.79 -4.40 -2.66
N GLY A 61 10.04 -5.42 -3.07
CA GLY A 61 8.61 -5.51 -2.76
C GLY A 61 8.35 -5.69 -1.26
N VAL A 62 9.05 -6.64 -0.60
CA VAL A 62 8.83 -6.93 0.82
C VAL A 62 9.22 -5.75 1.71
N LEU A 63 10.45 -5.24 1.54
CA LEU A 63 10.99 -4.16 2.36
C LEU A 63 10.47 -2.77 1.93
N GLY A 64 10.01 -2.65 0.68
CA GLY A 64 9.41 -1.42 0.15
C GLY A 64 10.34 -0.22 0.25
N PRO A 65 9.87 0.92 0.79
CA PRO A 65 10.62 2.18 0.88
C PRO A 65 11.99 2.02 1.54
N VAL A 66 12.11 1.13 2.53
CA VAL A 66 13.36 0.90 3.27
C VAL A 66 14.44 0.36 2.34
N TRP A 67 14.09 -0.52 1.40
CA TRP A 67 15.05 -1.05 0.43
C TRP A 67 15.54 0.04 -0.53
N PHE A 68 14.63 0.90 -1.01
CA PHE A 68 15.00 2.03 -1.87
C PHE A 68 15.90 3.02 -1.13
N GLY A 69 15.55 3.40 0.11
CA GLY A 69 16.36 4.28 0.93
C GLY A 69 17.76 3.73 1.24
N ALA A 70 17.86 2.44 1.60
CA ALA A 70 19.13 1.78 1.90
C ALA A 70 20.09 1.76 0.69
N ARG A 71 19.54 1.74 -0.53
CA ARG A 71 20.29 1.73 -1.80
C ARG A 71 20.48 3.12 -2.42
N GLY A 72 20.26 4.20 -1.65
CA GLY A 72 20.51 5.57 -2.09
C GLY A 72 19.40 6.17 -2.98
N LEU A 73 18.32 5.42 -3.21
CA LEU A 73 17.17 5.85 -4.02
C LEU A 73 16.16 6.64 -3.16
N TRP A 74 16.62 7.71 -2.51
CA TRP A 74 15.83 8.45 -1.50
C TRP A 74 14.52 9.02 -2.05
N ASN A 75 14.54 9.59 -3.26
CA ASN A 75 13.34 10.14 -3.89
C ASN A 75 12.28 9.04 -4.10
N TRP A 76 12.68 7.88 -4.61
CA TRP A 76 11.79 6.73 -4.76
C TRP A 76 11.31 6.19 -3.42
N GLY A 77 12.21 6.07 -2.45
CA GLY A 77 11.88 5.66 -1.08
C GLY A 77 10.81 6.54 -0.47
N LEU A 78 10.98 7.86 -0.50
CA LEU A 78 10.00 8.81 0.03
C LEU A 78 8.66 8.75 -0.69
N THR A 79 8.66 8.72 -2.03
CA THR A 79 7.41 8.63 -2.79
C THR A 79 6.61 7.38 -2.41
N PHE A 80 7.26 6.22 -2.39
CA PHE A 80 6.60 4.99 -1.99
C PHE A 80 6.18 4.99 -0.52
N LEU A 81 6.98 5.58 0.38
CA LEU A 81 6.65 5.69 1.79
C LEU A 81 5.36 6.46 2.00
N ILE A 82 5.19 7.58 1.30
CA ILE A 82 3.97 8.39 1.38
C ILE A 82 2.76 7.55 0.96
N ILE A 83 2.85 6.88 -0.19
CA ILE A 83 1.74 6.08 -0.73
C ILE A 83 1.41 4.89 0.19
N GLU A 84 2.42 4.16 0.67
CA GLU A 84 2.20 3.06 1.63
C GLU A 84 1.56 3.57 2.92
N THR A 85 2.00 4.73 3.43
CA THR A 85 1.41 5.34 4.63
C THR A 85 -0.07 5.63 4.44
N PHE A 86 -0.46 6.19 3.29
CA PHE A 86 -1.89 6.40 2.97
C PHE A 86 -2.66 5.08 2.96
N ALA A 87 -2.13 4.05 2.29
CA ALA A 87 -2.77 2.73 2.24
C ALA A 87 -2.92 2.10 3.65
N PHE A 88 -1.90 2.20 4.50
CA PHE A 88 -1.98 1.73 5.88
C PHE A 88 -3.00 2.50 6.71
N VAL A 89 -3.07 3.82 6.53
CA VAL A 89 -4.08 4.66 7.20
C VAL A 89 -5.48 4.24 6.77
N GLU A 90 -5.72 3.97 5.50
CA GLU A 90 -7.01 3.48 5.01
C GLU A 90 -7.37 2.11 5.59
N ILE A 91 -6.42 1.18 5.65
CA ILE A 91 -6.62 -0.14 6.28
C ILE A 91 -6.98 0.01 7.76
N ILE A 92 -6.21 0.79 8.52
CA ILE A 92 -6.45 0.99 9.95
C ILE A 92 -7.80 1.68 10.18
N ARG A 93 -8.12 2.72 9.40
CA ARG A 93 -9.39 3.44 9.53
C ARG A 93 -10.58 2.61 9.07
N GLY A 94 -10.42 1.73 8.09
CA GLY A 94 -11.50 0.85 7.64
C GLY A 94 -11.77 -0.31 8.61
N LEU A 95 -10.72 -0.86 9.23
CA LEU A 95 -10.82 -1.99 10.17
C LEU A 95 -11.16 -1.56 11.60
N PHE A 96 -10.63 -0.43 12.06
CA PHE A 96 -10.76 0.05 13.44
C PHE A 96 -11.41 1.44 13.53
N GLY A 97 -11.90 1.97 12.41
CA GLY A 97 -12.62 3.24 12.42
C GLY A 97 -13.88 3.09 13.23
N ASP A 98 -14.09 4.03 14.13
CA ASP A 98 -15.27 4.07 14.98
C ASP A 98 -16.49 4.66 14.23
N LEU A 99 -16.74 4.15 13.02
CA LEU A 99 -17.69 4.72 12.09
C LEU A 99 -19.12 4.64 12.64
N SER A 100 -19.44 3.62 13.46
CA SER A 100 -20.78 3.42 14.01
C SER A 100 -20.94 3.70 15.51
N SER A 101 -19.90 3.96 16.33
CA SER A 101 -20.14 4.21 17.78
C SER A 101 -21.07 5.37 18.03
N SER A 102 -20.91 6.46 17.28
CA SER A 102 -21.72 7.65 17.48
C SER A 102 -23.21 7.36 17.19
N ALA A 103 -23.50 6.44 16.27
CA ALA A 103 -24.85 5.96 16.00
C ALA A 103 -25.35 5.06 17.13
N TRP A 104 -24.51 4.15 17.64
CA TRP A 104 -24.86 3.28 18.77
C TRP A 104 -25.08 4.06 20.08
N GLU A 105 -24.28 5.10 20.34
CA GLU A 105 -24.42 5.98 21.49
C GLU A 105 -25.75 6.74 21.44
N ARG A 106 -26.13 7.24 20.26
CA ARG A 106 -27.44 7.88 20.05
C ARG A 106 -28.59 6.89 20.28
N ILE A 107 -28.47 5.65 19.81
CA ILE A 107 -29.48 4.61 20.08
C ILE A 107 -29.63 4.40 21.59
N ALA A 108 -28.53 4.26 22.34
CA ALA A 108 -28.55 4.07 23.78
C ALA A 108 -29.25 5.23 24.52
N GLN A 109 -29.03 6.47 24.10
CA GLN A 109 -29.72 7.63 24.64
C GLN A 109 -31.24 7.58 24.40
N ILE A 110 -31.66 7.21 23.18
CA ILE A 110 -33.08 7.11 22.82
C ILE A 110 -33.75 5.95 23.57
N GLU A 111 -33.11 4.79 23.68
CA GLU A 111 -33.60 3.64 24.44
C GLU A 111 -33.87 3.98 25.92
N GLY A 112 -33.02 4.81 26.52
CA GLY A 112 -33.20 5.31 27.88
C GLY A 112 -34.52 6.09 28.06
N THR A 113 -34.90 6.91 27.08
CA THR A 113 -36.19 7.64 27.12
C THR A 113 -37.38 6.77 26.71
N LEU A 114 -37.18 5.83 25.79
CA LEU A 114 -38.21 4.90 25.30
C LEU A 114 -38.76 4.01 26.41
N ALA A 115 -37.90 3.52 27.31
CA ALA A 115 -38.31 2.68 28.43
C ALA A 115 -39.35 3.37 29.34
N LEU A 116 -39.16 4.67 29.60
CA LEU A 116 -40.12 5.48 30.36
C LEU A 116 -41.45 5.63 29.61
N ARG A 117 -41.39 5.92 28.30
CA ARG A 117 -42.59 6.11 27.46
C ARG A 117 -43.41 4.82 27.32
N LYS A 118 -42.76 3.66 27.25
CA LYS A 118 -43.44 2.35 27.26
C LYS A 118 -44.18 2.09 28.57
N LYS A 119 -43.58 2.43 29.72
CA LYS A 119 -44.27 2.33 31.03
C LYS A 119 -45.47 3.26 31.13
N GLN A 120 -45.35 4.50 30.66
CA GLN A 120 -46.46 5.46 30.61
C GLN A 120 -47.59 4.97 29.71
N LEU A 121 -47.26 4.40 28.55
CA LEU A 121 -48.24 3.80 27.65
C LEU A 121 -48.99 2.62 28.30
N ALA A 122 -48.27 1.70 28.95
CA ALA A 122 -48.88 0.55 29.63
C ALA A 122 -49.85 1.00 30.75
N ALA A 123 -49.43 1.96 31.58
CA ALA A 123 -50.29 2.51 32.63
C ALA A 123 -51.53 3.23 32.07
N ALA A 124 -51.38 3.94 30.95
CA ALA A 124 -52.51 4.61 30.29
C ALA A 124 -53.52 3.60 29.71
N ILE A 125 -53.05 2.46 29.20
CA ILE A 125 -53.92 1.37 28.69
C ILE A 125 -54.71 0.75 29.84
N GLU A 126 -54.06 0.43 30.96
CA GLU A 126 -54.69 -0.16 32.14
C GLU A 126 -55.79 0.75 32.71
N GLN A 127 -55.57 2.07 32.68
CA GLN A 127 -56.53 3.07 33.15
C GLN A 127 -57.57 3.49 32.10
N SER A 128 -57.55 2.90 30.89
CA SER A 128 -58.41 3.30 29.76
C SER A 128 -58.38 4.82 29.48
N SER A 129 -57.19 5.42 29.58
CA SER A 129 -56.99 6.86 29.41
C SER A 129 -57.09 7.28 27.94
N GLU A 130 -57.68 8.45 27.67
CA GLU A 130 -57.66 9.11 26.36
C GLU A 130 -56.24 9.40 25.81
N LYS A 131 -55.21 9.35 26.67
CA LYS A 131 -53.80 9.60 26.30
C LYS A 131 -53.09 8.41 25.68
N VAL A 132 -53.71 7.23 25.63
CA VAL A 132 -53.12 6.01 25.06
C VAL A 132 -52.59 6.25 23.65
N GLU A 133 -53.36 6.91 22.80
CA GLU A 133 -52.97 7.15 21.40
C GLU A 133 -51.77 8.10 21.28
N VAL A 134 -51.68 9.11 22.15
CA VAL A 134 -50.54 10.05 22.17
C VAL A 134 -49.25 9.32 22.59
N TYR A 135 -49.32 8.50 23.64
CA TYR A 135 -48.18 7.71 24.09
C TYR A 135 -47.76 6.66 23.07
N ARG A 136 -48.72 5.98 22.43
CA ARG A 136 -48.46 5.02 21.36
C ARG A 136 -47.70 5.69 20.22
N ARG A 137 -48.19 6.81 19.69
CA ARG A 137 -47.50 7.56 18.62
C ARG A 137 -46.09 7.99 19.02
N THR A 138 -45.89 8.35 20.29
CA THR A 138 -44.57 8.74 20.81
C THR A 138 -43.62 7.54 20.84
N VAL A 139 -44.08 6.38 21.32
CA VAL A 139 -43.32 5.13 21.32
C VAL A 139 -42.99 4.71 19.89
N ASP A 140 -43.96 4.71 18.99
CA ASP A 140 -43.78 4.33 17.58
C ASP A 140 -42.75 5.24 16.89
N SER A 141 -42.79 6.55 17.15
CA SER A 141 -41.83 7.52 16.62
C SER A 141 -40.39 7.25 17.11
N LEU A 142 -40.22 6.98 18.41
CA LEU A 142 -38.91 6.68 19.00
C LEU A 142 -38.36 5.34 18.50
N GLU A 143 -39.21 4.31 18.37
CA GLU A 143 -38.81 3.01 17.79
C GLU A 143 -38.43 3.15 16.32
N GLY A 144 -39.17 3.96 15.55
CA GLY A 144 -38.83 4.30 14.17
C GLY A 144 -37.48 5.01 14.07
N ALA A 145 -37.19 5.96 14.96
CA ALA A 145 -35.90 6.65 15.01
C ALA A 145 -34.74 5.68 15.33
N ILE A 146 -34.90 4.78 16.30
CA ILE A 146 -33.91 3.73 16.60
C ILE A 146 -33.69 2.84 15.38
N GLY A 147 -34.77 2.41 14.71
CA GLY A 147 -34.69 1.61 13.49
C GLY A 147 -33.89 2.29 12.38
N GLY A 148 -34.14 3.58 12.15
CA GLY A 148 -33.41 4.40 11.18
C GLY A 148 -31.91 4.48 11.50
N ILE A 149 -31.56 4.84 12.74
CA ILE A 149 -30.15 4.97 13.17
C ILE A 149 -29.44 3.62 13.12
N ARG A 150 -30.13 2.51 13.44
CA ARG A 150 -29.54 1.17 13.34
C ARG A 150 -29.24 0.78 11.89
N MET A 151 -30.08 1.19 10.93
CA MET A 151 -29.77 0.97 9.51
C MET A 151 -28.57 1.80 9.06
N GLU A 152 -28.49 3.07 9.47
CA GLU A 152 -27.35 3.94 9.18
C GLU A 152 -26.04 3.38 9.77
N ALA A 153 -26.07 2.92 11.03
CA ALA A 153 -24.93 2.27 11.68
C ALA A 153 -24.41 1.07 10.89
N LYS A 154 -25.31 0.21 10.39
CA LYS A 154 -24.93 -0.93 9.55
C LYS A 154 -24.31 -0.51 8.21
N GLN A 155 -24.85 0.54 7.58
CA GLN A 155 -24.30 1.07 6.33
C GLN A 155 -22.89 1.66 6.52
N LEU A 156 -22.65 2.31 7.67
CA LEU A 156 -21.36 2.84 8.05
C LEU A 156 -20.33 1.72 8.30
N ASP A 157 -20.74 0.62 8.95
CA ASP A 157 -19.90 -0.57 9.12
C ASP A 157 -19.53 -1.22 7.78
N GLU A 158 -20.49 -1.36 6.86
CA GLU A 158 -20.25 -1.87 5.51
C GLU A 158 -19.28 -0.99 4.72
N SER A 159 -19.38 0.33 4.89
CA SER A 159 -18.48 1.30 4.26
C SER A 159 -17.05 1.21 4.81
N GLY A 160 -16.90 0.94 6.12
CA GLY A 160 -15.60 0.73 6.76
C GLY A 160 -14.81 -0.41 6.13
N ILE A 161 -15.46 -1.56 5.90
CA ILE A 161 -14.84 -2.72 5.25
C ILE A 161 -14.38 -2.36 3.83
N TYR A 162 -15.19 -1.61 3.07
CA TYR A 162 -14.81 -1.20 1.73
C TYR A 162 -13.55 -0.31 1.72
N ILE A 163 -13.46 0.64 2.66
CA ILE A 163 -12.26 1.48 2.83
C ILE A 163 -11.02 0.62 3.10
N ALA A 164 -11.13 -0.37 3.99
CA ALA A 164 -10.02 -1.27 4.30
C ALA A 164 -9.58 -2.09 3.08
N VAL A 165 -10.53 -2.60 2.29
CA VAL A 165 -10.24 -3.39 1.08
C VAL A 165 -9.56 -2.55 0.01
N VAL A 166 -10.00 -1.31 -0.21
CA VAL A 166 -9.35 -0.38 -1.15
C VAL A 166 -7.91 -0.10 -0.72
N GLY A 167 -7.69 0.24 0.56
CA GLY A 167 -6.35 0.47 1.08
C GLY A 167 -5.44 -0.75 0.92
N PHE A 168 -5.96 -1.95 1.18
CA PHE A 168 -5.22 -3.19 0.97
C PHE A 168 -4.88 -3.45 -0.51
N ALA A 169 -5.83 -3.21 -1.42
CA ALA A 169 -5.60 -3.35 -2.85
C ALA A 169 -4.53 -2.37 -3.36
N VAL A 170 -4.56 -1.11 -2.90
CA VAL A 170 -3.53 -0.11 -3.20
C VAL A 170 -2.17 -0.57 -2.67
N LEU A 171 -2.11 -1.07 -1.43
CA LEU A 171 -0.86 -1.58 -0.85
C LEU A 171 -0.26 -2.70 -1.70
N LEU A 172 -1.05 -3.69 -2.13
CA LEU A 172 -0.58 -4.76 -3.00
C LEU A 172 -0.08 -4.25 -4.35
N ALA A 173 -0.80 -3.30 -4.96
CA ALA A 173 -0.39 -2.68 -6.22
C ALA A 173 0.95 -1.94 -6.09
N VAL A 174 1.14 -1.22 -4.99
CA VAL A 174 2.39 -0.51 -4.68
C VAL A 174 3.54 -1.49 -4.47
N LYS A 175 3.32 -2.57 -3.70
CA LYS A 175 4.33 -3.62 -3.46
C LYS A 175 4.76 -4.30 -4.77
N ALA A 176 3.81 -4.57 -5.66
CA ALA A 176 4.11 -5.09 -6.99
C ALA A 176 4.90 -4.09 -7.84
N ALA A 177 4.50 -2.81 -7.84
CA ALA A 177 5.21 -1.76 -8.55
C ALA A 177 6.65 -1.61 -8.04
N GLN A 178 6.86 -1.61 -6.72
CA GLN A 178 8.19 -1.58 -6.10
C GLN A 178 9.05 -2.75 -6.56
N ALA A 179 8.53 -3.97 -6.52
CA ALA A 179 9.28 -5.15 -6.97
C ALA A 179 9.67 -5.07 -8.44
N VAL A 180 8.82 -4.48 -9.29
CA VAL A 180 9.03 -4.36 -10.73
C VAL A 180 9.99 -3.22 -11.10
N TYR A 181 9.88 -2.06 -10.44
CA TYR A 181 10.68 -0.88 -10.75
C TYR A 181 12.06 -0.85 -10.06
N ALA A 182 12.26 -1.64 -9.02
CA ALA A 182 13.47 -1.62 -8.20
C ALA A 182 14.77 -1.75 -8.98
N ASN A 183 14.90 -2.76 -9.85
CA ASN A 183 16.16 -2.97 -10.56
C ASN A 183 16.40 -1.88 -11.62
N THR A 184 15.35 -1.37 -12.26
CA THR A 184 15.45 -0.25 -13.22
C THR A 184 15.88 1.04 -12.54
N ALA A 185 15.30 1.35 -11.36
CA ALA A 185 15.70 2.51 -10.59
C ALA A 185 17.17 2.39 -10.12
N LEU A 186 17.58 1.20 -9.69
CA LEU A 186 18.93 0.94 -9.23
C LEU A 186 19.97 0.95 -10.36
N GLU A 187 19.61 0.46 -11.56
CA GLU A 187 20.48 0.53 -12.73
C GLU A 187 20.76 1.98 -13.14
N ARG A 188 19.73 2.84 -13.14
CA ARG A 188 19.91 4.28 -13.41
C ARG A 188 20.87 4.92 -12.42
N GLN A 189 20.69 4.63 -11.13
CA GLN A 189 21.58 5.10 -10.08
C GLN A 189 23.02 4.59 -10.27
N PHE A 190 23.19 3.34 -10.71
CA PHE A 190 24.50 2.78 -11.02
C PHE A 190 25.15 3.50 -12.22
N SER A 191 24.40 3.78 -13.27
CA SER A 191 24.86 4.50 -14.46
C SER A 191 25.26 5.95 -14.14
N GLU A 192 24.51 6.63 -13.26
CA GLU A 192 24.88 7.93 -12.72
C GLU A 192 26.15 7.85 -11.87
N TRP A 193 26.26 6.85 -11.00
CA TRP A 193 27.45 6.61 -10.17
C TRP A 193 28.71 6.30 -10.98
N LEU A 194 28.58 5.60 -12.12
CA LEU A 194 29.68 5.37 -13.05
C LEU A 194 30.19 6.68 -13.69
N SER A 195 29.29 7.65 -13.87
CA SER A 195 29.61 8.96 -14.46
C SER A 195 30.18 9.92 -13.42
N ASP A 196 29.65 9.88 -12.20
CA ASP A 196 30.08 10.69 -11.06
C ASP A 196 30.16 9.82 -9.79
N PRO A 197 31.37 9.40 -9.37
CA PRO A 197 31.56 8.58 -8.18
C PRO A 197 31.20 9.27 -6.85
N THR A 198 30.89 10.57 -6.87
CA THR A 198 30.41 11.31 -5.68
C THR A 198 28.94 11.05 -5.37
N VAL A 199 28.19 10.51 -6.32
CA VAL A 199 26.81 10.04 -6.11
C VAL A 199 26.82 8.89 -5.11
N ALA A 200 25.89 8.87 -4.16
CA ALA A 200 25.84 7.80 -3.17
C ALA A 200 25.43 6.47 -3.83
N SER A 201 26.23 5.41 -3.63
CA SER A 201 25.90 4.03 -4.02
C SER A 201 24.96 3.30 -3.04
N GLY A 202 24.53 4.00 -1.97
CA GLY A 202 23.77 3.46 -0.85
C GLY A 202 24.06 4.24 0.43
N MET A 203 23.49 3.82 1.56
CA MET A 203 23.90 4.35 2.87
C MET A 203 25.37 3.97 3.13
N ASN A 204 26.28 4.92 2.95
CA ASN A 204 27.64 4.82 3.46
C ASN A 204 27.59 4.83 4.99
N ALA A 205 28.12 3.79 5.64
CA ALA A 205 28.11 3.65 7.11
C ALA A 205 28.72 4.88 7.84
N ASN A 206 29.60 5.63 7.18
CA ASN A 206 30.19 6.86 7.71
C ASN A 206 29.19 8.01 7.90
N ASN A 207 28.05 8.02 7.20
CA ASN A 207 27.03 9.08 7.33
C ASN A 207 26.04 8.83 8.47
N ILE A 208 26.06 7.65 9.10
CA ILE A 208 25.21 7.31 10.25
C ILE A 208 25.86 7.78 11.57
N ALA A 209 27.18 7.97 11.59
CA ALA A 209 27.92 8.36 12.80
C ALA A 209 28.03 9.89 13.02
N LEU A 210 27.56 10.71 12.07
CA LEU A 210 27.64 12.18 12.12
C LEU A 210 26.25 12.86 12.04
N GLY A 211 25.17 12.11 12.33
CA GLY A 211 23.84 12.66 12.60
C GLY A 211 23.59 12.76 14.09
#